data_AF-A0AAJ4XQ68-F1
#
_entry.id   AF-A0AAJ4XQ68-F1
#
_cell.length_a   1.000
_cell.length_b   1.000
_cell.length_c   1.000
_cell.angle_alpha   90.00
_cell.angle_beta   90.00
_cell.angle_gamma   90.00
#
_symmetry.space_group_name_H-M   'P 1'
#
loop_
_entity.id
_entity.type
_entity.pdbx_description
1 polymer ?
#
loop_
_entity_poly.entity_id
_entity_poly.type
_entity_poly.pdbx_seq_one_letter_code
_entity_poly.pdbx_strand_id
1 'polypeptide(L)'
;MAPQSRIYLTRHSQAEHNVADDYSIPDAPLTPLGKQQSARLPSLTQDLQSRAQVILSSGLKRTLQSTKIGYAPLIERLGGLGKVIVLPQLQECNDFPCDTGSARDILERDPELHGFDFSNLTPDWISKQGFFAADEETLNKRAQWVRQYLRSRPEQDIVVMAHGDILRRITQQAYPWKNAEVRLFQFDPASVDSEACPLVHVQNIATGGAVAEPTSGDMVTEEKKNSALPAIPISNSGSLHNYGASSAATAPDTAAKDVELKRIQDRVRHRQSVLLEQTTELQELEKRLQAAEARKRELESRGGFV
;
A
#
# COMPACT_ATOMS: atom_id res chain seq x y z
N MET A 1 -24.03 5.15 10.33
CA MET A 1 -24.76 4.34 9.35
C MET A 1 -24.64 4.96 7.98
N ALA A 2 -24.51 4.14 6.94
CA ALA A 2 -24.51 4.63 5.56
C ALA A 2 -25.82 5.38 5.25
N PRO A 3 -25.79 6.48 4.47
CA PRO A 3 -24.60 7.02 3.80
C PRO A 3 -23.69 7.89 4.70
N GLN A 4 -24.11 8.25 5.91
CA GLN A 4 -23.37 9.19 6.78
C GLN A 4 -22.12 8.59 7.42
N SER A 5 -21.92 7.27 7.40
CA SER A 5 -20.73 6.60 7.90
C SER A 5 -19.46 7.15 7.25
N ARG A 6 -18.44 7.40 8.06
CA ARG A 6 -17.12 7.90 7.66
C ARG A 6 -16.15 6.74 7.53
N ILE A 7 -15.61 6.58 6.32
CA ILE A 7 -14.72 5.48 5.96
C ILE A 7 -13.30 6.05 5.83
N TYR A 8 -12.42 5.68 6.75
CA TYR A 8 -11.02 6.07 6.77
C TYR A 8 -10.21 4.98 6.08
N LEU A 9 -9.90 5.21 4.81
CA LEU A 9 -9.08 4.32 4.02
C LEU A 9 -7.61 4.65 4.24
N THR A 10 -6.82 3.61 4.57
CA THR A 10 -5.41 3.73 4.90
C THR A 10 -4.57 2.77 4.07
N ARG A 11 -3.58 3.27 3.34
CA ARG A 11 -2.56 2.43 2.70
C ARG A 11 -1.51 2.02 3.76
N HIS A 12 -1.06 0.76 3.72
CA HIS A 12 0.06 0.30 4.55
C HIS A 12 1.33 1.15 4.38
N SER A 13 2.22 1.03 5.35
CA SER A 13 3.53 1.70 5.34
C SER A 13 4.54 0.98 4.44
N GLN A 14 5.73 1.52 4.23
CA GLN A 14 6.76 0.90 3.39
C GLN A 14 7.04 -0.56 3.81
N ALA A 15 6.98 -1.49 2.86
CA ALA A 15 7.30 -2.89 3.04
C ALA A 15 8.58 -3.26 2.26
N GLU A 16 9.18 -4.40 2.60
CA GLU A 16 10.46 -4.82 2.02
C GLU A 16 10.43 -4.85 0.47
N HIS A 17 9.31 -5.28 -0.11
CA HIS A 17 9.12 -5.27 -1.57
C HIS A 17 9.12 -3.86 -2.19
N ASN A 18 8.80 -2.80 -1.43
CA ASN A 18 8.77 -1.42 -1.93
C ASN A 18 10.17 -0.79 -2.05
N VAL A 19 11.20 -1.35 -1.38
CA VAL A 19 12.54 -0.72 -1.34
C VAL A 19 13.27 -0.86 -2.67
N ALA A 20 13.23 -2.06 -3.23
CA ALA A 20 13.95 -2.41 -4.45
C ALA A 20 13.02 -2.89 -5.57
N ASP A 21 11.71 -2.71 -5.42
CA ASP A 21 10.67 -3.27 -6.30
C ASP A 21 10.81 -4.80 -6.42
N ASP A 22 11.19 -5.46 -5.32
CA ASP A 22 11.35 -6.91 -5.26
C ASP A 22 10.03 -7.59 -4.89
N TYR A 23 9.20 -7.81 -5.92
CA TYR A 23 7.90 -8.46 -5.77
C TYR A 23 8.00 -9.98 -5.52
N SER A 24 9.20 -10.55 -5.51
CA SER A 24 9.42 -11.97 -5.22
C SER A 24 9.38 -12.31 -3.72
N ILE A 25 9.46 -11.31 -2.84
CA ILE A 25 9.45 -11.47 -1.39
C ILE A 25 8.04 -11.90 -0.93
N PRO A 26 7.84 -13.16 -0.46
CA PRO A 26 6.52 -13.64 -0.09
C PRO A 26 5.94 -12.90 1.12
N ASP A 27 4.68 -12.47 1.03
CA ASP A 27 3.95 -11.78 2.11
C ASP A 27 4.80 -10.71 2.82
N ALA A 28 5.42 -9.83 2.02
CA ALA A 28 6.51 -8.97 2.45
C ALA A 28 6.16 -8.15 3.71
N PRO A 29 7.01 -8.19 4.76
CA PRO A 29 6.80 -7.42 5.99
C PRO A 29 7.17 -5.95 5.81
N LEU A 30 6.87 -5.13 6.83
CA LEU A 30 7.33 -3.75 6.92
C LEU A 30 8.84 -3.66 7.11
N THR A 31 9.44 -2.67 6.46
CA THR A 31 10.82 -2.24 6.74
C THR A 31 10.89 -1.50 8.07
N PRO A 32 12.09 -1.26 8.64
CA PRO A 32 12.24 -0.36 9.78
C PRO A 32 11.61 1.03 9.54
N LEU A 33 11.80 1.60 8.34
CA LEU A 33 11.18 2.86 7.94
C LEU A 33 9.65 2.75 7.90
N GLY A 34 9.10 1.65 7.37
CA GLY A 34 7.66 1.40 7.39
C GLY A 34 7.08 1.32 8.80
N LYS A 35 7.80 0.75 9.75
CA LYS A 35 7.39 0.75 11.17
C LYS A 35 7.35 2.16 11.73
N GLN A 36 8.32 3.01 11.42
CA GLN A 36 8.34 4.42 11.84
C GLN A 36 7.23 5.24 11.18
N GLN A 37 6.98 5.06 9.87
CA GLN A 37 5.87 5.69 9.16
C GLN A 37 4.53 5.35 9.83
N SER A 38 4.35 4.07 10.18
CA SER A 38 3.16 3.62 10.95
C SER A 38 3.11 4.30 12.32
N ALA A 39 4.24 4.40 13.03
CA ALA A 39 4.31 4.99 14.37
C ALA A 39 4.02 6.50 14.41
N ARG A 40 3.99 7.18 13.26
CA ARG A 40 3.52 8.58 13.15
C ARG A 40 2.00 8.70 13.14
N LEU A 41 1.26 7.66 12.73
CA LEU A 41 -0.19 7.74 12.59
C LEU A 41 -0.92 8.10 13.89
N PRO A 42 -0.57 7.56 15.08
CA PRO A 42 -1.25 7.92 16.33
C PRO A 42 -1.28 9.42 16.61
N SER A 43 -0.18 10.13 16.37
CA SER A 43 -0.10 11.58 16.59
C SER A 43 -0.81 12.38 15.50
N LEU A 44 -0.78 11.89 14.26
CA LEU A 44 -1.44 12.56 13.12
C LEU A 44 -2.96 12.34 13.07
N THR A 45 -3.48 11.35 13.80
CA THR A 45 -4.88 10.91 13.70
C THR A 45 -5.60 10.87 15.05
N GLN A 46 -5.21 11.71 16.02
CA GLN A 46 -5.73 11.69 17.40
C GLN A 46 -7.27 11.67 17.49
N ASP A 47 -7.96 12.50 16.71
CA ASP A 47 -9.43 12.52 16.63
C ASP A 47 -10.00 11.19 16.12
N LEU A 48 -9.39 10.60 15.10
CA LEU A 48 -9.81 9.30 14.58
C LEU A 48 -9.58 8.18 15.60
N GLN A 49 -8.42 8.18 16.26
CA GLN A 49 -8.07 7.18 17.28
C GLN A 49 -9.06 7.19 18.45
N SER A 50 -9.59 8.36 18.83
CA SER A 50 -10.49 8.50 19.98
C SER A 50 -11.93 8.06 19.69
N ARG A 51 -12.38 8.07 18.42
CA ARG A 51 -13.79 7.80 18.08
C ARG A 51 -14.09 6.66 17.11
N ALA A 52 -13.10 6.18 16.33
CA ALA A 52 -13.35 5.05 15.42
C ALA A 52 -13.88 3.82 16.17
N GLN A 53 -14.81 3.09 15.58
CA GLN A 53 -15.52 2.02 16.29
C GLN A 53 -15.06 0.64 15.86
N VAL A 54 -14.39 0.54 14.71
CA VAL A 54 -13.85 -0.71 14.19
C VAL A 54 -12.64 -0.44 13.30
N ILE A 55 -11.72 -1.40 13.28
CA ILE A 55 -10.65 -1.48 12.30
C ILE A 55 -10.87 -2.74 11.47
N LEU A 56 -10.91 -2.58 10.15
CA LEU A 56 -10.81 -3.65 9.17
C LEU A 56 -9.38 -3.63 8.61
N SER A 57 -8.73 -4.78 8.53
CA SER A 57 -7.36 -4.88 8.00
C SER A 57 -7.24 -6.03 7.02
N SER A 58 -6.47 -5.86 5.95
CA SER A 58 -6.05 -6.99 5.13
C SER A 58 -5.21 -7.98 5.95
N GLY A 59 -5.25 -9.26 5.55
CA GLY A 59 -4.49 -10.34 6.20
C GLY A 59 -2.99 -10.37 5.91
N LEU A 60 -2.47 -9.52 5.02
CA LEU A 60 -1.04 -9.50 4.69
C LEU A 60 -0.20 -8.92 5.84
N LYS A 61 1.03 -9.40 6.01
CA LYS A 61 1.91 -9.03 7.13
C LYS A 61 2.10 -7.53 7.26
N ARG A 62 2.42 -6.85 6.15
CA ARG A 62 2.59 -5.39 6.13
C ARG A 62 1.35 -4.61 6.60
N THR A 63 0.14 -5.05 6.24
CA THR A 63 -1.10 -4.39 6.69
C THR A 63 -1.35 -4.67 8.17
N LEU A 64 -1.11 -5.89 8.64
CA LEU A 64 -1.27 -6.25 10.04
C LEU A 64 -0.28 -5.49 10.95
N GLN A 65 1.00 -5.43 10.55
CA GLN A 65 2.04 -4.66 11.24
C GLN A 65 1.72 -3.17 11.24
N SER A 66 1.33 -2.60 10.09
CA SER A 66 0.91 -1.18 10.02
C SER A 66 -0.31 -0.91 10.88
N THR A 67 -1.26 -1.84 10.95
CA THR A 67 -2.46 -1.72 11.81
C THR A 67 -2.07 -1.70 13.28
N LYS A 68 -1.29 -2.70 13.71
CA LYS A 68 -0.83 -2.85 15.09
C LYS A 68 -0.10 -1.61 15.59
N ILE A 69 0.77 -1.04 14.76
CA ILE A 69 1.58 0.12 15.13
C ILE A 69 0.78 1.42 14.99
N GLY A 70 0.15 1.63 13.83
CA GLY A 70 -0.46 2.90 13.46
C GLY A 70 -1.77 3.22 14.16
N TYR A 71 -2.46 2.20 14.66
CA TYR A 71 -3.73 2.34 15.37
C TYR A 71 -3.68 1.79 16.79
N ALA A 72 -2.49 1.75 17.41
CA ALA A 72 -2.32 1.20 18.75
C ALA A 72 -3.28 1.81 19.80
N PRO A 73 -3.48 3.15 19.90
CA PRO A 73 -4.43 3.71 20.86
C PRO A 73 -5.89 3.30 20.61
N LEU A 74 -6.29 3.25 19.34
CA LEU A 74 -7.61 2.77 18.93
C LEU A 74 -7.80 1.28 19.28
N ILE A 75 -6.81 0.44 18.99
CA ILE A 75 -6.83 -1.00 19.30
C ILE A 75 -7.00 -1.21 20.81
N GLU A 76 -6.21 -0.51 21.62
CA GLU A 76 -6.31 -0.58 23.09
C GLU A 76 -7.71 -0.20 23.56
N ARG A 77 -8.25 0.92 23.08
CA ARG A 77 -9.60 1.38 23.42
C ARG A 77 -10.70 0.40 23.02
N LEU A 78 -10.55 -0.28 21.88
CA LEU A 78 -11.53 -1.26 21.41
C LEU A 78 -11.48 -2.58 22.20
N GLY A 79 -10.42 -2.82 22.98
CA GLY A 79 -10.24 -4.02 23.80
C GLY A 79 -9.20 -5.00 23.26
N GLY A 80 -8.22 -4.52 22.50
CA GLY A 80 -7.05 -5.29 22.05
C GLY A 80 -7.12 -5.77 20.59
N LEU A 81 -6.04 -6.41 20.13
CA LEU A 81 -5.85 -6.82 18.73
C LEU A 81 -6.92 -7.77 18.21
N GLY A 82 -7.50 -8.61 19.06
CA GLY A 82 -8.58 -9.54 18.69
C GLY A 82 -9.89 -8.84 18.29
N LYS A 83 -9.96 -7.51 18.39
CA LYS A 83 -11.09 -6.68 17.93
C LYS A 83 -10.87 -6.12 16.53
N VAL A 84 -9.68 -6.25 15.96
CA VAL A 84 -9.43 -5.94 14.55
C VAL A 84 -10.04 -7.05 13.71
N ILE A 85 -10.89 -6.68 12.76
CA ILE A 85 -11.46 -7.63 11.80
C ILE A 85 -10.45 -7.81 10.67
N VAL A 86 -9.80 -8.98 10.65
CA VAL A 86 -8.95 -9.37 9.51
C VAL A 86 -9.88 -9.78 8.37
N LEU A 87 -9.76 -9.10 7.23
CA LEU A 87 -10.67 -9.22 6.09
C LEU A 87 -9.88 -9.57 4.82
N PRO A 88 -9.89 -10.83 4.36
CA PRO A 88 -9.06 -11.28 3.24
C PRO A 88 -9.39 -10.55 1.92
N GLN A 89 -10.62 -10.03 1.78
CA GLN A 89 -11.05 -9.31 0.59
C GLN A 89 -10.30 -7.99 0.37
N LEU A 90 -9.65 -7.46 1.41
CA LEU A 90 -8.78 -6.28 1.32
C LEU A 90 -7.36 -6.58 0.83
N GLN A 91 -7.02 -7.83 0.47
CA GLN A 91 -5.67 -8.16 -0.03
C GLN A 91 -5.32 -7.42 -1.33
N GLU A 92 -4.02 -7.28 -1.62
CA GLU A 92 -3.56 -6.60 -2.82
C GLU A 92 -3.95 -7.35 -4.12
N CYS A 93 -3.87 -6.66 -5.26
CA CYS A 93 -4.49 -7.08 -6.51
C CYS A 93 -3.72 -8.13 -7.31
N ASN A 94 -2.39 -8.12 -7.32
CA ASN A 94 -1.60 -9.01 -8.19
C ASN A 94 -1.39 -10.39 -7.58
N ASP A 95 -0.95 -11.35 -8.39
CA ASP A 95 -0.61 -12.73 -8.00
C ASP A 95 0.88 -12.94 -7.70
N PHE A 96 1.64 -11.85 -7.61
CA PHE A 96 3.04 -11.91 -7.18
C PHE A 96 3.17 -12.44 -5.75
N PRO A 97 4.32 -13.05 -5.38
CA PRO A 97 4.58 -13.51 -4.02
C PRO A 97 4.36 -12.44 -2.96
N CYS A 98 4.75 -11.18 -3.20
CA CYS A 98 4.56 -10.09 -2.24
C CYS A 98 3.08 -9.78 -1.96
N ASP A 99 2.20 -10.04 -2.91
CA ASP A 99 0.76 -9.77 -2.78
C ASP A 99 -0.03 -11.01 -2.39
N THR A 100 0.64 -12.14 -2.25
CA THR A 100 0.08 -13.40 -1.76
C THR A 100 0.37 -13.52 -0.27
N GLY A 101 -0.68 -13.65 0.54
CA GLY A 101 -0.55 -13.76 1.98
C GLY A 101 0.04 -15.10 2.44
N SER A 102 0.30 -15.22 3.73
CA SER A 102 0.68 -16.48 4.37
C SER A 102 -0.54 -17.32 4.79
N ALA A 103 -0.39 -18.64 4.90
CA ALA A 103 -1.43 -19.46 5.50
C ALA A 103 -1.74 -19.03 6.94
N ARG A 104 -2.98 -19.24 7.38
CA ARG A 104 -3.47 -18.82 8.71
C ARG A 104 -2.57 -19.32 9.85
N ASP A 105 -2.18 -20.58 9.82
CA ASP A 105 -1.35 -21.20 10.85
C ASP A 105 0.09 -20.64 10.87
N ILE A 106 0.58 -20.09 9.76
CA ILE A 106 1.84 -19.37 9.71
C ILE A 106 1.70 -18.01 10.40
N LEU A 107 0.61 -17.28 10.13
CA LEU A 107 0.34 -15.98 10.77
C LEU A 107 0.10 -16.12 12.29
N GLU A 108 -0.60 -17.17 12.72
CA GLU A 108 -0.85 -17.45 14.14
C GLU A 108 0.44 -17.75 14.93
N ARG A 109 1.48 -18.27 14.26
CA ARG A 109 2.80 -18.54 14.86
C ARG A 109 3.74 -17.34 14.84
N ASP A 110 3.41 -16.27 14.13
CA ASP A 110 4.24 -15.07 14.05
C ASP A 110 4.14 -14.26 15.36
N PRO A 111 5.23 -14.12 16.13
CA PRO A 111 5.20 -13.40 17.40
C PRO A 111 4.83 -11.92 17.26
N GLU A 112 5.12 -11.30 16.10
CA GLU A 112 4.75 -9.90 15.86
C GLU A 112 3.25 -9.74 15.67
N LEU A 113 2.55 -10.80 15.26
CA LEU A 113 1.13 -10.80 14.96
C LEU A 113 0.28 -11.48 16.04
N HIS A 114 0.91 -11.90 17.15
CA HIS A 114 0.19 -12.47 18.27
C HIS A 114 -0.92 -11.53 18.77
N GLY A 115 -2.12 -12.09 18.95
CA GLY A 115 -3.31 -11.39 19.45
C GLY A 115 -4.33 -10.99 18.38
N PHE A 116 -3.99 -11.02 17.10
CA PHE A 116 -5.00 -10.90 16.03
C PHE A 116 -5.90 -12.15 15.98
N ASP A 117 -7.17 -11.95 15.63
CA ASP A 117 -8.07 -13.05 15.27
C ASP A 117 -8.03 -13.31 13.76
N PHE A 118 -7.54 -14.48 13.38
CA PHE A 118 -7.42 -14.92 11.99
C PHE A 118 -8.56 -15.83 11.53
N SER A 119 -9.65 -15.94 12.31
CA SER A 119 -10.79 -16.81 12.03
C SER A 119 -11.39 -16.63 10.63
N ASN A 120 -11.36 -15.41 10.09
CA ASN A 120 -11.87 -15.06 8.76
C ASN A 120 -10.96 -15.49 7.59
N LEU A 121 -9.72 -15.93 7.86
CA LEU A 121 -8.80 -16.36 6.82
C LEU A 121 -9.10 -17.82 6.44
N THR A 122 -9.93 -17.98 5.40
CA THR A 122 -10.29 -19.29 4.85
C THR A 122 -9.09 -19.93 4.14
N PRO A 123 -8.96 -21.27 4.07
CA PRO A 123 -7.78 -21.90 3.44
C PRO A 123 -7.45 -21.43 2.01
N ASP A 124 -8.45 -21.00 1.25
CA ASP A 124 -8.34 -20.50 -0.12
C ASP A 124 -8.02 -19.00 -0.24
N TRP A 125 -7.91 -18.25 0.87
CA TRP A 125 -7.76 -16.80 0.86
C TRP A 125 -6.49 -16.31 0.12
N ILE A 126 -5.43 -17.12 0.16
CA ILE A 126 -4.15 -16.87 -0.51
C ILE A 126 -4.06 -17.46 -1.92
N SER A 127 -5.13 -18.09 -2.43
CA SER A 127 -5.07 -18.87 -3.67
C SER A 127 -4.77 -18.03 -4.90
N LYS A 128 -5.13 -16.74 -4.89
CA LYS A 128 -5.18 -15.89 -6.09
C LYS A 128 -6.00 -16.51 -7.23
N GLN A 129 -7.00 -17.32 -6.88
CA GLN A 129 -7.94 -17.97 -7.80
C GLN A 129 -9.39 -17.69 -7.38
N GLY A 130 -10.34 -17.98 -8.27
CA GLY A 130 -11.77 -17.81 -7.98
C GLY A 130 -12.09 -16.38 -7.55
N PHE A 131 -12.72 -16.20 -6.38
CA PHE A 131 -13.04 -14.88 -5.85
C PHE A 131 -11.81 -14.01 -5.52
N PHE A 132 -10.64 -14.63 -5.38
CA PHE A 132 -9.37 -13.96 -5.10
C PHE A 132 -8.48 -13.78 -6.33
N ALA A 133 -8.97 -14.14 -7.54
CA ALA A 133 -8.21 -14.02 -8.77
C ALA A 133 -7.76 -12.57 -9.06
N ALA A 134 -6.59 -12.47 -9.72
CA ALA A 134 -5.92 -11.21 -10.03
C ALA A 134 -6.38 -10.58 -11.37
N ASP A 135 -7.44 -11.10 -11.97
CA ASP A 135 -8.02 -10.54 -13.19
C ASP A 135 -8.91 -9.32 -12.89
N GLU A 136 -9.05 -8.44 -13.88
CA GLU A 136 -9.72 -7.16 -13.72
C GLU A 136 -11.20 -7.28 -13.27
N GLU A 137 -11.93 -8.24 -13.82
CA GLU A 137 -13.34 -8.45 -13.51
C GLU A 137 -13.52 -8.90 -12.06
N THR A 138 -12.75 -9.91 -11.64
CA THR A 138 -12.78 -10.43 -10.28
C THR A 138 -12.36 -9.35 -9.27
N LEU A 139 -11.29 -8.61 -9.55
CA LEU A 139 -10.83 -7.54 -8.67
C LEU A 139 -11.87 -6.43 -8.49
N ASN A 140 -12.59 -6.06 -9.56
CA ASN A 140 -13.65 -5.07 -9.49
C ASN A 140 -14.88 -5.58 -8.70
N LYS A 141 -15.25 -6.86 -8.87
CA LYS A 141 -16.28 -7.51 -8.06
C LYS A 141 -15.88 -7.59 -6.58
N ARG A 142 -14.62 -7.91 -6.28
CA ARG A 142 -14.09 -7.94 -4.90
C ARG A 142 -14.12 -6.55 -4.27
N ALA A 143 -13.76 -5.51 -5.01
CA ALA A 143 -13.86 -4.12 -4.54
C ALA A 143 -15.32 -3.68 -4.30
N GLN A 144 -16.25 -4.10 -5.17
CA GLN A 144 -17.69 -3.88 -4.95
C GLN A 144 -18.17 -4.58 -3.68
N TRP A 145 -17.80 -5.85 -3.48
CA TRP A 145 -18.13 -6.58 -2.27
C TRP A 145 -17.63 -5.86 -1.02
N VAL A 146 -16.40 -5.31 -1.05
CA VAL A 146 -15.85 -4.52 0.08
C VAL A 146 -16.71 -3.29 0.36
N ARG A 147 -17.14 -2.54 -0.67
CA ARG A 147 -18.04 -1.39 -0.47
C ARG A 147 -19.38 -1.80 0.13
N GLN A 148 -19.96 -2.90 -0.33
CA GLN A 148 -21.21 -3.44 0.20
C GLN A 148 -21.06 -3.89 1.66
N TYR A 149 -19.95 -4.56 1.99
CA TYR A 149 -19.60 -4.94 3.34
C TYR A 149 -19.51 -3.70 4.24
N LEU A 150 -18.78 -2.67 3.81
CA LEU A 150 -18.67 -1.38 4.51
C LEU A 150 -20.03 -0.69 4.69
N ARG A 151 -20.90 -0.72 3.67
CA ARG A 151 -22.25 -0.13 3.73
C ARG A 151 -23.12 -0.82 4.78
N SER A 152 -22.98 -2.14 4.93
CA SER A 152 -23.74 -2.94 5.88
C SER A 152 -23.28 -2.79 7.34
N ARG A 153 -22.14 -2.14 7.58
CA ARG A 153 -21.55 -2.00 8.90
C ARG A 153 -22.40 -1.09 9.81
N PRO A 154 -22.61 -1.48 11.09
CA PRO A 154 -23.31 -0.64 12.06
C PRO A 154 -22.47 0.55 12.55
N GLU A 155 -21.16 0.56 12.29
CA GLU A 155 -20.26 1.61 12.75
C GLU A 155 -20.41 2.92 11.96
N GLN A 156 -20.36 4.03 12.69
CA GLN A 156 -20.31 5.38 12.14
C GLN A 156 -18.91 5.76 11.66
N ASP A 157 -17.86 5.25 12.29
CA ASP A 157 -16.46 5.54 11.99
C ASP A 157 -15.64 4.26 11.83
N ILE A 158 -15.22 4.00 10.60
CA ILE A 158 -14.60 2.73 10.19
C ILE A 158 -13.20 3.01 9.65
N VAL A 159 -12.19 2.38 10.23
CA VAL A 159 -10.82 2.37 9.69
C VAL A 159 -10.64 1.14 8.80
N VAL A 160 -10.03 1.33 7.64
CA VAL A 160 -9.72 0.25 6.69
C VAL A 160 -8.23 0.33 6.34
N MET A 161 -7.44 -0.62 6.81
CA MET A 161 -6.02 -0.78 6.45
C MET A 161 -5.88 -1.74 5.26
N ALA A 162 -5.39 -1.24 4.13
CA ALA A 162 -5.30 -1.98 2.87
C ALA A 162 -4.07 -1.56 2.05
N HIS A 163 -4.13 -1.77 0.73
CA HIS A 163 -3.02 -1.58 -0.21
C HIS A 163 -3.40 -0.63 -1.35
N GLY A 164 -2.42 -0.20 -2.14
CA GLY A 164 -2.63 0.85 -3.14
C GLY A 164 -3.61 0.44 -4.25
N ASP A 165 -3.42 -0.71 -4.90
CA ASP A 165 -4.28 -1.09 -6.04
C ASP A 165 -5.71 -1.39 -5.58
N ILE A 166 -5.88 -2.17 -4.50
CA ILE A 166 -7.22 -2.48 -4.01
C ILE A 166 -7.97 -1.23 -3.55
N LEU A 167 -7.28 -0.25 -2.95
CA LEU A 167 -7.90 1.04 -2.58
C LEU A 167 -8.34 1.83 -3.81
N ARG A 168 -7.54 1.86 -4.89
CA ARG A 168 -7.95 2.48 -6.16
C ARG A 168 -9.20 1.85 -6.75
N ARG A 169 -9.36 0.53 -6.64
CA ARG A 169 -10.57 -0.18 -7.09
C ARG A 169 -11.77 0.05 -6.18
N ILE A 170 -11.55 0.13 -4.87
CA ILE A 170 -12.59 0.46 -3.89
C ILE A 170 -13.13 1.86 -4.14
N THR A 171 -12.25 2.84 -4.35
CA THR A 171 -12.63 4.25 -4.59
C THR A 171 -12.99 4.55 -6.04
N GLN A 172 -12.68 3.64 -6.97
CA GLN A 172 -12.80 3.83 -8.42
C GLN A 172 -12.01 5.06 -8.92
N GLN A 173 -10.90 5.38 -8.25
CA GLN A 173 -10.04 6.53 -8.57
C GLN A 173 -8.61 6.07 -8.85
N ALA A 174 -8.04 6.55 -9.95
CA ALA A 174 -6.61 6.41 -10.24
C ALA A 174 -5.80 7.38 -9.37
N TYR A 175 -5.64 7.02 -8.10
CA TYR A 175 -4.94 7.85 -7.11
C TYR A 175 -3.60 7.22 -6.67
N PRO A 176 -2.49 7.98 -6.69
CA PRO A 176 -1.18 7.51 -6.25
C PRO A 176 -1.07 7.61 -4.72
N TRP A 177 -1.65 6.64 -4.02
CA TRP A 177 -1.61 6.57 -2.56
C TRP A 177 -0.18 6.61 -2.02
N LYS A 178 0.08 7.35 -0.95
CA LYS A 178 1.37 7.32 -0.23
C LYS A 178 1.37 6.27 0.87
N ASN A 179 2.54 5.83 1.30
CA ASN A 179 2.65 4.92 2.43
C ASN A 179 2.14 5.61 3.70
N ALA A 180 1.40 4.86 4.53
CA ALA A 180 0.73 5.38 5.72
C ALA A 180 -0.15 6.62 5.44
N GLU A 181 -0.76 6.69 4.26
CA GLU A 181 -1.72 7.74 3.94
C GLU A 181 -3.13 7.36 4.42
N VAL A 182 -3.80 8.30 5.10
CA VAL A 182 -5.17 8.17 5.59
C VAL A 182 -6.05 9.19 4.88
N ARG A 183 -7.12 8.72 4.22
CA ARG A 183 -8.09 9.57 3.54
C ARG A 183 -9.50 9.20 3.97
N LEU A 184 -10.34 10.22 4.17
CA LEU A 184 -11.73 10.10 4.55
C LEU A 184 -12.63 10.04 3.31
N PHE A 185 -13.55 9.09 3.33
CA PHE A 185 -14.61 8.90 2.34
C PHE A 185 -15.96 8.76 3.03
N GLN A 186 -17.02 9.01 2.27
CA GLN A 186 -18.40 8.69 2.61
C GLN A 186 -19.07 8.02 1.42
N PHE A 187 -20.20 7.35 1.63
CA PHE A 187 -20.99 6.85 0.51
C PHE A 187 -21.65 8.02 -0.21
N ASP A 188 -21.74 7.94 -1.54
CA ASP A 188 -22.57 8.85 -2.31
C ASP A 188 -24.05 8.70 -1.88
N PRO A 189 -24.67 9.72 -1.26
CA PRO A 189 -26.05 9.62 -0.81
C PRO A 189 -27.04 9.34 -1.94
N ALA A 190 -26.73 9.74 -3.17
CA ALA A 190 -27.62 9.55 -4.31
C ALA A 190 -27.66 8.11 -4.82
N SER A 191 -26.62 7.32 -4.52
CA SER A 191 -26.44 5.97 -5.08
C SER A 191 -26.03 4.94 -4.03
N VAL A 192 -26.14 5.28 -2.74
CA VAL A 192 -25.76 4.39 -1.62
C VAL A 192 -26.52 3.07 -1.65
N ASP A 193 -27.79 3.05 -2.07
CA ASP A 193 -28.63 1.85 -2.13
C ASP A 193 -28.36 0.98 -3.38
N SER A 194 -27.62 1.50 -4.37
CA SER A 194 -27.24 0.72 -5.55
C SER A 194 -26.26 -0.41 -5.21
N GLU A 195 -26.16 -1.41 -6.08
CA GLU A 195 -25.14 -2.47 -5.94
C GLU A 195 -23.70 -1.92 -5.98
N ALA A 196 -23.47 -0.83 -6.70
CA ALA A 196 -22.15 -0.22 -6.82
C ALA A 196 -21.72 0.52 -5.55
N CYS A 197 -22.68 1.11 -4.82
CA CYS A 197 -22.52 1.88 -3.57
C CYS A 197 -21.21 2.69 -3.48
N PRO A 198 -20.98 3.62 -4.41
CA PRO A 198 -19.68 4.28 -4.57
C PRO A 198 -19.31 5.14 -3.37
N LEU A 199 -18.01 5.28 -3.16
CA LEU A 199 -17.42 6.14 -2.14
C LEU A 199 -16.96 7.46 -2.77
N VAL A 200 -17.28 8.56 -2.10
CA VAL A 200 -16.86 9.92 -2.45
C VAL A 200 -15.77 10.36 -1.48
N HIS A 201 -14.68 10.89 -2.02
CA HIS A 201 -13.60 11.45 -1.21
C HIS A 201 -14.06 12.74 -0.52
N VAL A 202 -13.76 12.87 0.76
CA VAL A 202 -14.14 14.03 1.58
C VAL A 202 -12.90 14.83 1.98
N GLN A 203 -11.86 14.16 2.49
CA GLN A 203 -10.70 14.85 3.06
C GLN A 203 -9.44 13.96 3.08
N ASN A 204 -8.26 14.56 2.91
CA ASN A 204 -6.99 13.92 3.25
C ASN A 204 -6.70 14.16 4.74
N ILE A 205 -6.51 13.11 5.51
CA ILE A 205 -6.42 13.19 6.98
C ILE A 205 -4.97 13.23 7.44
N ALA A 206 -4.16 12.28 6.99
CA ALA A 206 -2.79 12.12 7.44
C ALA A 206 -1.94 11.43 6.38
N THR A 207 -0.63 11.54 6.52
CA THR A 207 0.35 10.86 5.69
C THR A 207 1.62 10.65 6.51
N GLY A 208 1.99 9.38 6.73
CA GLY A 208 3.21 9.03 7.45
C GLY A 208 4.47 8.99 6.57
N GLY A 209 4.33 8.74 5.26
CA GLY A 209 5.43 8.73 4.28
C GLY A 209 5.46 9.96 3.37
N ALA A 210 6.64 10.45 2.99
CA ALA A 210 6.75 11.70 2.22
C ALA A 210 6.24 11.58 0.77
N VAL A 211 6.47 10.43 0.14
CA VAL A 211 6.29 10.18 -1.29
C VAL A 211 5.35 9.01 -1.57
N ALA A 212 4.75 9.00 -2.75
CA ALA A 212 3.99 7.85 -3.23
C ALA A 212 4.98 6.82 -3.78
N GLU A 213 5.02 5.64 -3.15
CA GLU A 213 5.80 4.51 -3.66
C GLU A 213 4.98 3.71 -4.69
N PRO A 214 5.63 3.16 -5.72
CA PRO A 214 4.97 2.29 -6.69
C PRO A 214 4.25 1.12 -6.01
N THR A 215 3.21 0.66 -6.69
CA THR A 215 2.55 -0.61 -6.42
C THR A 215 2.95 -1.63 -7.47
N SER A 216 2.78 -2.91 -7.17
CA SER A 216 2.95 -3.98 -8.15
C SER A 216 2.08 -3.80 -9.40
N GLY A 217 0.88 -3.22 -9.29
CA GLY A 217 0.02 -2.93 -10.44
C GLY A 217 0.56 -1.84 -11.36
N ASP A 218 1.34 -0.89 -10.83
CA ASP A 218 2.00 0.14 -11.64
C ASP A 218 3.03 -0.52 -12.58
N MET A 219 3.75 -1.53 -12.09
CA MET A 219 4.76 -2.27 -12.87
C MET A 219 4.17 -3.12 -14.00
N VAL A 220 3.08 -3.85 -13.73
CA VAL A 220 2.37 -4.62 -14.78
C VAL A 220 1.90 -3.70 -15.91
N THR A 221 1.45 -2.50 -15.56
CA THR A 221 1.01 -1.50 -16.54
C THR A 221 2.19 -0.99 -17.37
N GLU A 222 3.37 -0.82 -16.77
CA GLU A 222 4.60 -0.43 -17.47
C GLU A 222 5.14 -1.51 -18.40
N GLU A 223 5.18 -2.78 -17.97
CA GLU A 223 5.60 -3.90 -18.82
C GLU A 223 4.69 -4.04 -20.05
N LYS A 224 3.37 -3.93 -19.87
CA LYS A 224 2.42 -3.93 -20.99
C LYS A 224 2.69 -2.79 -21.97
N LYS A 225 2.96 -1.57 -21.47
CA LYS A 225 3.32 -0.41 -22.32
C LYS A 225 4.63 -0.63 -23.08
N ASN A 226 5.64 -1.22 -22.44
CA ASN A 226 6.93 -1.48 -23.08
C ASN A 226 6.87 -2.65 -24.08
N SER A 227 5.97 -3.62 -23.87
CA SER A 227 5.74 -4.74 -24.79
C SER A 227 4.86 -4.39 -26.00
N ALA A 228 4.04 -3.34 -25.90
CA ALA A 228 3.17 -2.84 -26.96
C ALA A 228 3.94 -1.93 -27.94
N LEU A 229 4.88 -2.50 -28.72
CA LEU A 229 5.40 -1.85 -29.92
C LEU A 229 4.31 -1.80 -31.01
N PRO A 230 4.25 -0.76 -31.87
CA PRO A 230 3.20 -0.62 -32.87
C PRO A 230 3.27 -1.77 -33.89
N ALA A 231 2.11 -2.39 -34.16
CA ALA A 231 1.97 -3.40 -35.20
C ALA A 231 2.37 -2.79 -36.56
N ILE A 232 3.44 -3.32 -37.16
CA ILE A 232 3.79 -3.02 -38.55
C ILE A 232 2.65 -3.57 -39.42
N PRO A 233 1.97 -2.74 -40.24
CA PRO A 233 0.92 -3.24 -41.10
C PRO A 233 1.52 -4.14 -42.17
N ILE A 234 1.09 -5.40 -42.21
CA ILE A 234 1.38 -6.32 -43.31
C ILE A 234 0.53 -5.85 -44.50
N SER A 235 1.13 -5.10 -45.43
CA SER A 235 0.50 -4.78 -46.71
C SER A 235 0.75 -5.91 -47.70
N ASN A 236 -0.34 -6.48 -48.18
CA ASN A 236 -0.38 -7.51 -49.20
C ASN A 236 -0.65 -6.83 -50.56
N SER A 237 0.36 -6.68 -51.41
CA SER A 237 0.18 -6.47 -52.86
C SER A 237 1.53 -6.53 -53.57
N GLY A 238 1.67 -7.46 -54.50
CA GLY A 238 2.86 -7.57 -55.35
C GLY A 238 2.96 -6.49 -56.42
N SER A 239 4.19 -6.14 -56.79
CA SER A 239 4.65 -6.03 -58.18
C SER A 239 6.14 -5.68 -58.20
N LEU A 240 6.85 -6.29 -59.15
CA LEU A 240 8.26 -6.08 -59.48
C LEU A 240 8.50 -4.71 -60.13
N HIS A 241 9.47 -3.92 -59.64
CA HIS A 241 10.67 -3.50 -60.39
C HIS A 241 11.49 -2.39 -59.71
N ASN A 242 12.80 -2.61 -59.78
CA ASN A 242 13.91 -1.67 -60.03
C ASN A 242 14.81 -1.17 -58.89
N TYR A 243 16.10 -1.30 -59.19
CA TYR A 243 17.30 -1.00 -58.42
C TYR A 243 17.51 0.50 -58.20
N GLY A 244 18.06 0.85 -57.04
CA GLY A 244 18.65 2.15 -56.74
C GLY A 244 19.20 2.20 -55.32
N ALA A 245 20.49 1.91 -55.16
CA ALA A 245 21.18 2.00 -53.89
C ALA A 245 21.24 3.46 -53.38
N SER A 246 20.81 3.67 -52.14
CA SER A 246 21.27 4.78 -51.30
C SER A 246 21.23 4.32 -49.85
N SER A 247 22.41 4.25 -49.25
CA SER A 247 22.64 3.94 -47.86
C SER A 247 22.07 5.03 -46.95
N ALA A 248 21.03 4.69 -46.19
CA ALA A 248 20.67 5.42 -44.99
C ALA A 248 20.59 4.42 -43.84
N ALA A 249 21.61 4.43 -42.99
CA ALA A 249 21.54 3.79 -41.69
C ALA A 249 20.33 4.37 -40.94
N THR A 250 19.30 3.56 -40.73
CA THR A 250 18.20 3.91 -39.82
C THR A 250 18.80 3.98 -38.41
N ALA A 251 18.86 5.21 -37.89
CA ALA A 251 19.29 5.49 -36.53
C ALA A 251 18.49 4.62 -35.52
N PRO A 252 19.13 4.10 -34.47
CA PRO A 252 18.43 3.36 -33.43
C PRO A 252 17.51 4.32 -32.68
N ASP A 253 16.31 3.83 -32.34
CA ASP A 253 15.21 4.50 -31.64
C ASP A 253 15.70 5.30 -30.40
N THR A 254 16.12 6.54 -30.62
CA THR A 254 16.72 7.43 -29.61
C THR A 254 15.66 7.87 -28.60
N ALA A 255 14.41 8.06 -29.04
CA ALA A 255 13.32 8.45 -28.18
C ALA A 255 12.99 7.39 -27.12
N ALA A 256 12.97 6.10 -27.49
CA ALA A 256 12.77 5.01 -26.54
C ALA A 256 13.91 4.93 -25.51
N LYS A 257 15.16 5.13 -25.96
CA LYS A 257 16.34 5.17 -25.07
C LYS A 257 16.34 6.38 -24.14
N ASP A 258 15.90 7.55 -24.61
CA ASP A 258 15.82 8.76 -23.82
C ASP A 258 14.71 8.67 -22.75
N VAL A 259 13.59 8.02 -23.07
CA VAL A 259 12.54 7.70 -22.09
C VAL A 259 13.06 6.72 -21.04
N GLU A 260 13.75 5.65 -21.43
CA GLU A 260 14.33 4.69 -20.49
C GLU A 260 15.43 5.32 -19.62
N LEU A 261 16.27 6.18 -20.20
CA LEU A 261 17.31 6.90 -19.47
C LEU A 261 16.69 7.86 -18.45
N LYS A 262 15.62 8.57 -18.82
CA LYS A 262 14.88 9.44 -17.92
C LYS A 262 14.24 8.65 -16.77
N ARG A 263 13.72 7.45 -17.03
CA ARG A 263 13.17 6.55 -15.99
C ARG A 263 14.25 6.03 -15.05
N ILE A 264 15.41 5.62 -15.57
CA ILE A 264 16.56 5.23 -14.75
C ILE A 264 16.99 6.42 -13.89
N GLN A 265 17.05 7.63 -14.44
CA GLN A 265 17.37 8.85 -13.70
C GLN A 265 16.35 9.15 -12.59
N ASP A 266 15.05 9.00 -12.86
CA ASP A 266 14.00 9.21 -11.86
C ASP A 266 14.05 8.16 -10.74
N ARG A 267 14.32 6.89 -11.07
CA ARG A 267 14.53 5.81 -10.09
C ARG A 267 15.80 6.01 -9.26
N VAL A 268 16.89 6.46 -9.88
CA VAL A 268 18.11 6.85 -9.16
C VAL A 268 17.83 8.04 -8.23
N ARG A 269 17.09 9.05 -8.70
CA ARG A 269 16.70 10.21 -7.89
C ARG A 269 15.82 9.79 -6.70
N HIS A 270 14.90 8.85 -6.91
CA HIS A 270 14.07 8.29 -5.85
C HIS A 270 14.92 7.54 -4.80
N ARG A 271 15.81 6.64 -5.24
CA ARG A 271 16.77 5.96 -4.34
C ARG A 271 17.66 6.94 -3.59
N GLN A 272 18.14 7.99 -4.24
CA GLN A 272 18.90 9.06 -3.59
C GLN A 272 18.07 9.80 -2.55
N SER A 273 16.79 10.07 -2.82
CA SER A 273 15.89 10.71 -1.85
C SER A 273 15.66 9.84 -0.62
N VAL A 274 15.42 8.53 -0.81
CA VAL A 274 15.25 7.58 0.29
C VAL A 274 16.53 7.48 1.12
N LEU A 275 17.69 7.35 0.47
CA LEU A 275 18.99 7.34 1.15
C LEU A 275 19.27 8.63 1.92
N LEU A 276 18.89 9.78 1.36
CA LEU A 276 19.07 11.08 2.03
C LEU A 276 18.16 11.18 3.26
N GLU A 277 16.92 10.70 3.19
CA GLU A 277 16.01 10.64 4.33
C GLU A 277 16.58 9.72 5.43
N GLN A 278 17.04 8.51 5.08
CA GLN A 278 17.71 7.59 6.00
C GLN A 278 18.96 8.21 6.64
N THR A 279 19.76 8.94 5.87
CA THR A 279 20.96 9.63 6.36
C THR A 279 20.59 10.75 7.33
N THR A 280 19.59 11.56 6.99
CA THR A 280 19.10 12.64 7.85
C THR A 280 18.57 12.09 9.17
N GLU A 281 17.86 10.96 9.12
CA GLU A 281 17.35 10.30 10.30
C GLU A 281 18.46 9.69 11.17
N LEU A 282 19.46 9.04 10.56
CA LEU A 282 20.65 8.56 11.27
C LEU A 282 21.33 9.69 12.05
N GLN A 283 21.48 10.87 11.43
CA GLN A 283 22.04 12.05 12.09
C GLN A 283 21.19 12.54 13.27
N GLU A 284 19.86 12.50 13.15
CA GLU A 284 18.96 12.88 14.24
C GLU A 284 19.00 11.87 15.39
N LEU A 285 19.09 10.57 15.09
CA LEU A 285 19.27 9.52 16.10
C LEU A 285 20.62 9.66 16.81
N GLU A 286 21.71 9.95 16.09
CA GLU A 286 23.02 10.22 16.68
C GLU A 286 22.98 11.43 17.62
N LYS A 287 22.30 12.52 17.23
CA LYS A 287 22.11 13.68 18.12
C LYS A 287 21.34 13.33 19.38
N ARG A 288 20.27 12.54 19.26
CA ARG A 288 19.49 12.09 20.43
C ARG A 288 20.30 11.18 21.35
N LEU A 289 21.10 10.29 20.77
CA LEU A 289 22.01 9.43 21.53
C LEU A 289 23.04 10.27 22.29
N GLN A 290 23.69 11.24 21.62
CA GLN A 290 24.62 12.16 22.26
C GLN A 290 23.97 12.97 23.39
N ALA A 291 22.75 13.47 23.18
CA ALA A 291 22.01 14.20 24.21
C ALA A 291 21.66 13.30 25.40
N ALA A 292 21.29 12.04 25.15
CA ALA A 292 21.03 11.06 26.20
C ALA A 292 22.29 10.69 26.98
N GLU A 293 23.43 10.49 26.30
CA GLU A 293 24.72 10.25 26.92
C GLU A 293 25.21 11.45 27.75
N ALA A 294 25.04 12.67 27.25
CA ALA A 294 25.37 13.89 27.99
C ALA A 294 24.53 14.01 29.26
N ARG A 295 23.21 13.76 29.15
CA ARG A 295 22.30 13.74 30.30
C ARG A 295 22.66 12.65 31.30
N LYS A 296 23.07 11.47 30.84
CA LYS A 296 23.56 10.37 31.69
C LYS A 296 24.80 10.81 32.48
N ARG A 297 25.81 11.39 31.80
CA ARG A 297 27.02 11.91 32.46
C ARG A 297 26.72 13.03 33.46
N GLU A 298 25.73 13.88 33.17
CA GLU A 298 25.30 14.92 34.09
C GLU A 298 24.67 14.31 35.36
N LEU A 299 23.83 13.28 35.21
CA LEU A 299 23.22 12.58 36.35
C LEU A 299 24.25 11.80 37.19
N GLU A 300 25.22 11.15 36.53
CA GLU A 300 26.34 10.47 37.18
C GLU A 300 27.23 11.45 37.96
N SER A 301 27.50 12.64 37.41
CA SER A 301 28.32 13.66 38.10
C SER A 301 27.58 14.37 39.26
N ARG A 302 26.24 14.35 39.27
CA ARG A 302 25.40 14.90 40.35
C ARG A 302 25.10 13.88 41.47
N GLY A 303 25.70 12.70 41.44
CA GLY A 303 25.58 11.70 42.51
C GLY A 303 24.30 10.87 42.46
N GLY A 304 23.72 10.64 41.28
CA GLY A 304 22.64 9.67 41.09
C GLY A 304 23.16 8.23 41.29
N PHE A 305 22.74 7.60 42.38
CA PHE A 305 23.05 6.23 42.80
C PHE A 305 22.53 5.12 41.85
N VAL A 306 23.17 3.95 41.99
CA VAL A 306 22.72 2.56 41.78
C VAL A 306 21.22 2.37 41.51
#